data_AF-G9MMB2-F1
#
_entry.id   AF-G9MMB2-F1
#
_cell.length_a   1.000
_cell.length_b   1.000
_cell.length_c   1.000
_cell.angle_alpha   90.00
_cell.angle_beta   90.00
_cell.angle_gamma   90.00
#
_symmetry.space_group_name_H-M   'P 1'
#
loop_
_entity.id
_entity.type
_entity.pdbx_description
1 polymer ?
#
loop_
_entity_poly.entity_id
_entity_poly.type
_entity_poly.pdbx_seq_one_letter_code
_entity_poly.pdbx_strand_id
1 'polypeptide(L)'
;MPQTENFSKAPDEGSITMSGEMDIAELMISSRSLTSLYLKVGGTVCPEKLGWVSCVKICLYYDRILLGEITVPDTLMIPDADNYVEITTDSNYDPFHYNDYPELEDGIDHEMKIKTMVGFKSFITSIMPENGVSHEPSSDKRATAAFSIDSTGHNLTMAIDLSNVANIKATTKTLEMTGAAIDVVITMMNPGPLHLRFKTAYFILKQGNKTIGMVSGEFNIVPGEFEVVLEGECDEEIEVDKLNGTAVLKGDSCCEEHSTWLQYAIRQFEIEVDLDGTVIDIEDEKEGDDNWDEAGEDDEDESESESE
;
A
#
# COMPACT_ATOMS: atom_id res chain seq x y z
N MET A 1 -20.39 50.69 -43.94
CA MET A 1 -20.71 49.27 -44.17
C MET A 1 -19.41 48.51 -44.16
N PRO A 2 -19.12 47.67 -43.16
CA PRO A 2 -17.88 46.90 -43.11
C PRO A 2 -18.02 45.63 -43.95
N GLN A 3 -16.97 45.30 -44.69
CA GLN A 3 -16.86 44.04 -45.43
C GLN A 3 -16.65 42.89 -44.44
N THR A 4 -17.51 41.89 -44.54
CA THR A 4 -17.41 40.61 -43.84
C THR A 4 -16.35 39.76 -44.54
N GLU A 5 -15.14 39.70 -43.98
CA GLU A 5 -14.15 38.68 -44.38
C GLU A 5 -14.55 37.35 -43.76
N ASN A 6 -15.16 36.50 -44.58
CA ASN A 6 -15.40 35.09 -44.29
C ASN A 6 -14.05 34.36 -44.27
N PHE A 7 -13.47 34.14 -43.09
CA PHE A 7 -12.51 33.06 -42.88
C PHE A 7 -13.27 31.73 -42.89
N SER A 8 -13.48 31.19 -44.09
CA SER A 8 -13.78 29.77 -44.28
C SER A 8 -12.54 28.99 -43.85
N LYS A 9 -12.50 28.62 -42.57
CA LYS A 9 -11.56 27.62 -42.08
C LYS A 9 -12.10 26.27 -42.57
N ALA A 10 -11.42 25.70 -43.56
CA ALA A 10 -11.70 24.34 -44.00
C ALA A 10 -11.63 23.39 -42.79
N PRO A 11 -12.49 22.36 -42.70
CA PRO A 11 -12.31 21.29 -41.74
C PRO A 11 -10.95 20.64 -42.04
N ASP A 12 -10.08 20.58 -41.05
CA ASP A 12 -8.79 19.90 -41.15
C ASP A 12 -9.07 18.41 -41.42
N GLU A 13 -8.82 17.98 -42.65
CA GLU A 13 -8.99 16.61 -43.09
C GLU A 13 -7.91 15.74 -42.41
N GLY A 14 -8.33 14.81 -41.56
CA GLY A 14 -7.66 13.50 -41.47
C GLY A 14 -6.52 13.31 -40.46
N SER A 15 -6.54 13.96 -39.30
CA SER A 15 -5.73 13.47 -38.16
C SER A 15 -6.35 12.15 -37.65
N ILE A 16 -5.80 11.01 -38.11
CA ILE A 16 -6.21 9.69 -37.61
C ILE A 16 -5.59 9.53 -36.22
N THR A 17 -6.39 9.79 -35.18
CA THR A 17 -6.05 9.43 -33.80
C THR A 17 -6.42 7.97 -33.57
N MET A 18 -5.46 7.13 -33.18
CA MET A 18 -5.75 5.76 -32.79
C MET A 18 -6.18 5.74 -31.32
N SER A 19 -7.23 4.99 -30.99
CA SER A 19 -7.72 4.85 -29.61
C SER A 19 -7.95 3.40 -29.25
N GLY A 20 -7.70 3.06 -27.99
CA GLY A 20 -7.89 1.72 -27.46
C GLY A 20 -8.09 1.72 -25.96
N GLU A 21 -8.06 0.51 -25.41
CA GLU A 21 -8.21 0.24 -23.99
C GLU A 21 -7.14 -0.78 -23.57
N MET A 22 -6.66 -0.65 -22.35
CA MET A 22 -5.73 -1.55 -21.69
C MET A 22 -6.42 -2.12 -20.45
N ASP A 23 -6.40 -3.44 -20.32
CA ASP A 23 -6.80 -4.11 -19.09
C ASP A 23 -5.63 -4.02 -18.10
N ILE A 24 -5.82 -3.32 -16.98
CA ILE A 24 -4.75 -3.12 -16.00
C ILE A 24 -4.63 -4.36 -15.13
N ALA A 25 -3.47 -5.00 -15.17
CA ALA A 25 -3.13 -6.14 -14.34
C ALA A 25 -2.30 -5.72 -13.11
N GLU A 26 -1.55 -4.62 -13.20
CA GLU A 26 -0.72 -4.08 -12.14
C GLU A 26 -0.85 -2.55 -12.08
N LEU A 27 -1.14 -2.02 -10.90
CA LEU A 27 -1.18 -0.58 -10.62
C LEU A 27 -0.49 -0.32 -9.29
N MET A 28 0.78 0.06 -9.30
CA MET A 28 1.49 0.45 -8.08
C MET A 28 1.46 1.95 -7.90
N ILE A 29 1.08 2.40 -6.71
CA ILE A 29 1.20 3.80 -6.29
C ILE A 29 2.10 3.83 -5.05
N SER A 30 3.25 4.48 -5.15
CA SER A 30 4.16 4.70 -4.04
C SER A 30 4.30 6.19 -3.73
N SER A 31 4.53 6.52 -2.46
CA SER A 31 4.69 7.92 -2.06
C SER A 31 6.12 8.39 -2.29
N ARG A 32 6.23 9.65 -2.72
CA ARG A 32 7.48 10.40 -2.76
C ARG A 32 7.50 11.58 -1.80
N SER A 33 6.38 12.27 -1.68
CA SER A 33 6.18 13.39 -0.75
C SER A 33 4.71 13.51 -0.36
N LEU A 34 4.33 14.52 0.42
CA LEU A 34 2.93 14.84 0.70
C LEU A 34 2.09 15.20 -0.53
N THR A 35 2.73 15.54 -1.65
CA THR A 35 2.05 16.09 -2.85
C THR A 35 2.46 15.40 -4.14
N SER A 36 3.26 14.33 -4.05
CA SER A 36 3.72 13.56 -5.21
C SER A 36 3.78 12.06 -4.94
N LEU A 37 3.66 11.30 -6.02
CA LEU A 37 3.70 9.85 -6.05
C LEU A 37 4.52 9.37 -7.25
N TYR A 38 5.01 8.14 -7.16
CA TYR A 38 5.43 7.37 -8.32
C TYR A 38 4.34 6.39 -8.72
N LEU A 39 4.36 6.03 -9.99
CA LEU A 39 3.36 5.17 -10.60
C LEU A 39 4.06 4.06 -11.38
N LYS A 40 3.58 2.84 -11.19
CA LYS A 40 3.83 1.73 -12.10
C LYS A 40 2.49 1.24 -12.65
N VAL A 41 2.39 1.08 -13.96
CA VAL A 41 1.19 0.57 -14.61
C VAL A 41 1.60 -0.55 -15.55
N GLY A 42 1.00 -1.72 -15.36
CA GLY A 42 1.19 -2.89 -16.19
C GLY A 42 -0.15 -3.45 -16.64
N GLY A 43 -0.24 -3.92 -17.88
CA GLY A 43 -1.49 -4.43 -18.41
C GLY A 43 -1.39 -5.01 -19.80
N THR A 44 -2.48 -5.62 -20.26
CA THR A 44 -2.57 -6.16 -21.62
C THR A 44 -3.29 -5.20 -22.54
N VAL A 45 -2.76 -5.03 -23.74
CA VAL A 45 -3.31 -4.17 -24.78
C VAL A 45 -3.76 -4.98 -25.99
N CYS A 46 -4.70 -4.45 -26.76
CA CYS A 46 -4.97 -4.98 -28.09
C CYS A 46 -3.81 -4.59 -29.04
N PRO A 47 -3.01 -5.54 -29.56
CA PRO A 47 -1.74 -5.25 -30.24
C PRO A 47 -1.88 -4.46 -31.54
N GLU A 48 -3.02 -4.58 -32.23
CA GLU A 48 -3.27 -3.88 -33.50
C GLU A 48 -3.35 -2.35 -33.36
N LYS A 49 -3.32 -1.83 -32.12
CA LYS A 49 -3.60 -0.42 -31.81
C LYS A 49 -2.42 0.34 -31.21
N LEU A 50 -1.30 -0.32 -30.95
CA LEU A 50 -0.14 0.31 -30.30
C LEU A 50 1.00 0.49 -31.29
N GLY A 51 1.27 1.75 -31.62
CA GLY A 51 2.38 2.17 -32.48
C GLY A 51 3.69 2.34 -31.72
N TRP A 52 4.70 2.87 -32.40
CA TRP A 52 6.00 3.18 -31.80
C TRP A 52 5.88 4.50 -31.04
N VAL A 53 5.50 4.39 -29.78
CA VAL A 53 5.37 5.53 -28.85
C VAL A 53 6.74 5.86 -28.29
N SER A 54 7.06 7.16 -28.21
CA SER A 54 8.28 7.67 -27.58
C SER A 54 7.97 8.63 -26.42
N CYS A 55 6.70 8.91 -26.14
CA CYS A 55 6.29 9.71 -25.00
C CYS A 55 4.93 9.25 -24.48
N VAL A 56 4.84 9.02 -23.17
CA VAL A 56 3.61 8.56 -22.52
C VAL A 56 3.13 9.59 -21.52
N LYS A 57 1.93 10.12 -21.73
CA LYS A 57 1.20 10.92 -20.75
C LYS A 57 0.24 10.04 -19.98
N ILE A 58 0.36 9.96 -18.66
CA ILE A 58 -0.58 9.24 -17.80
C ILE A 58 -1.42 10.23 -17.01
N CYS A 59 -2.73 10.02 -16.99
CA CYS A 59 -3.70 10.80 -16.22
C CYS A 59 -4.49 9.87 -15.29
N LEU A 60 -4.49 10.16 -13.99
CA LEU A 60 -5.27 9.43 -12.99
C LEU A 60 -6.56 10.17 -12.68
N TYR A 61 -7.70 9.49 -12.78
CA TYR A 61 -9.01 10.05 -12.46
C TYR A 61 -9.67 9.25 -11.33
N TYR A 62 -10.49 9.93 -10.53
CA TYR A 62 -11.41 9.32 -9.58
C TYR A 62 -12.68 10.14 -9.52
N ASP A 63 -13.85 9.51 -9.71
CA ASP A 63 -15.14 10.19 -9.84
C ASP A 63 -15.11 11.36 -10.83
N ARG A 64 -14.44 11.16 -11.98
CA ARG A 64 -14.22 12.17 -13.04
C ARG A 64 -13.35 13.36 -12.64
N ILE A 65 -12.75 13.34 -11.46
CA ILE A 65 -11.80 14.35 -11.00
C ILE A 65 -10.39 13.91 -11.39
N LEU A 66 -9.64 14.77 -12.08
CA LEU A 66 -8.23 14.52 -12.39
C LEU A 66 -7.40 14.62 -11.11
N LEU A 67 -6.93 13.48 -10.61
CA LEU A 67 -6.10 13.39 -9.41
C LEU A 67 -4.65 13.77 -9.66
N GLY A 68 -4.10 13.40 -10.81
CA GLY A 68 -2.71 13.62 -11.16
C GLY A 68 -2.47 13.41 -12.64
N GLU A 69 -1.44 14.07 -13.18
CA GLU A 69 -0.96 13.79 -14.53
C GLU A 69 0.56 13.82 -14.55
N ILE A 70 1.15 13.02 -15.42
CA ILE A 70 2.58 12.99 -15.68
C ILE A 70 2.84 12.74 -17.16
N THR A 71 3.95 13.26 -17.67
CA THR A 71 4.44 12.96 -19.01
C THR A 71 5.83 12.37 -18.87
N VAL A 72 5.99 11.13 -19.33
CA VAL A 72 7.24 10.38 -19.31
C VAL A 72 7.80 10.40 -20.74
N PRO A 73 8.89 11.15 -21.00
CA PRO A 73 9.58 11.13 -22.28
C PRO A 73 10.33 9.81 -22.48
N ASP A 74 10.77 9.57 -23.71
CA ASP A 74 11.64 8.47 -24.13
C ASP A 74 11.22 7.07 -23.64
N THR A 75 9.91 6.89 -23.43
CA THR A 75 9.31 5.64 -22.97
C THR A 75 8.82 4.84 -24.16
N LEU A 76 9.51 3.73 -24.44
CA LEU A 76 9.09 2.78 -25.46
C LEU A 76 8.01 1.87 -24.89
N MET A 77 6.84 1.89 -25.50
CA MET A 77 5.73 0.99 -25.16
C MET A 77 5.62 -0.09 -26.23
N ILE A 78 6.35 -1.19 -26.03
CA ILE A 78 6.38 -2.33 -26.95
C ILE A 78 5.70 -3.51 -26.26
N PRO A 79 4.53 -3.98 -26.73
CA PRO A 79 3.90 -5.16 -26.18
C PRO A 79 4.80 -6.38 -26.36
N ASP A 80 4.87 -7.22 -25.32
CA ASP A 80 5.58 -8.50 -25.40
C ASP A 80 4.77 -9.56 -26.18
N ALA A 81 5.19 -10.82 -26.11
CA ALA A 81 4.52 -11.92 -26.79
C ALA A 81 3.06 -12.15 -26.33
N ASP A 82 2.72 -11.73 -25.12
CA ASP A 82 1.38 -11.82 -24.52
C ASP A 82 0.60 -10.50 -24.66
N ASN A 83 1.14 -9.54 -25.39
CA ASN A 83 0.66 -8.16 -25.52
C ASN A 83 0.65 -7.39 -24.21
N TYR A 84 1.51 -7.78 -23.27
CA TYR A 84 1.70 -7.08 -22.01
C TYR A 84 2.64 -5.90 -22.21
N VAL A 85 2.33 -4.80 -21.53
CA VAL A 85 3.08 -3.55 -21.53
C VAL A 85 3.21 -3.06 -20.10
N GLU A 86 4.35 -2.44 -19.81
CA GLU A 86 4.64 -1.88 -18.50
C GLU A 86 5.23 -0.48 -18.64
N ILE A 87 4.78 0.44 -17.79
CA ILE A 87 5.29 1.80 -17.69
C ILE A 87 5.61 2.05 -16.21
N THR A 88 6.85 2.41 -15.91
CA THR A 88 7.28 2.86 -14.59
C THR A 88 7.69 4.33 -14.65
N THR A 89 7.32 5.09 -13.62
CA THR A 89 7.82 6.46 -13.43
C THR A 89 8.95 6.52 -12.39
N ASP A 90 9.28 5.39 -11.76
CA ASP A 90 10.39 5.21 -10.84
C ASP A 90 11.44 4.31 -11.50
N SER A 91 12.62 4.87 -11.75
CA SER A 91 13.71 4.20 -12.46
C SER A 91 14.56 3.31 -11.54
N ASN A 92 14.46 3.54 -10.22
CA ASN A 92 15.14 2.76 -9.19
C ASN A 92 14.29 1.56 -8.70
N TYR A 93 13.11 1.37 -9.28
CA TYR A 93 12.24 0.24 -8.97
C TYR A 93 12.72 -1.04 -9.66
N ASP A 94 13.52 -1.85 -8.97
CA ASP A 94 13.73 -3.25 -9.30
C ASP A 94 12.86 -4.14 -8.38
N PRO A 95 11.85 -4.86 -8.91
CA PRO A 95 11.02 -5.75 -8.10
C PRO A 95 11.79 -6.96 -7.51
N PHE A 96 13.02 -7.22 -7.95
CA PHE A 96 13.86 -8.35 -7.51
C PHE A 96 15.06 -7.96 -6.64
N HIS A 97 15.39 -6.68 -6.49
CA HIS A 97 16.53 -6.23 -5.68
C HIS A 97 16.08 -5.50 -4.41
N TYR A 98 15.84 -6.28 -3.36
CA TYR A 98 15.85 -5.81 -1.98
C TYR A 98 17.31 -5.54 -1.57
N ASN A 99 17.71 -4.26 -1.54
CA ASN A 99 18.97 -3.73 -1.01
C ASN A 99 20.26 -4.05 -1.82
N ASP A 100 21.17 -3.06 -1.91
CA ASP A 100 22.60 -3.14 -2.27
C ASP A 100 23.13 -2.72 -3.66
N TYR A 101 22.39 -1.95 -4.49
CA TYR A 101 23.05 -1.18 -5.55
C TYR A 101 22.98 0.33 -5.33
N PRO A 102 24.12 1.04 -5.43
CA PRO A 102 24.16 2.49 -5.32
C PRO A 102 23.34 3.08 -6.49
N GLU A 103 22.56 4.11 -6.14
CA GLU A 103 21.83 5.03 -7.03
C GLU A 103 22.51 5.10 -8.40
N LEU A 104 21.90 4.50 -9.43
CA LEU A 104 22.32 4.72 -10.80
C LEU A 104 22.08 6.21 -11.07
N GLU A 105 23.16 7.00 -11.12
CA GLU A 105 23.17 8.47 -11.26
C GLU A 105 22.42 9.01 -12.49
N ASP A 106 21.93 8.15 -13.39
CA ASP A 106 21.25 8.52 -14.63
C ASP A 106 19.76 8.11 -14.70
N GLY A 107 19.19 7.62 -13.60
CA GLY A 107 17.75 7.32 -13.52
C GLY A 107 16.91 8.60 -13.47
N ILE A 108 16.16 8.92 -14.55
CA ILE A 108 15.20 10.04 -14.51
C ILE A 108 13.93 9.57 -13.81
N ASP A 109 13.87 9.80 -12.49
CA ASP A 109 12.65 9.59 -11.72
C ASP A 109 11.61 10.66 -12.08
N HIS A 110 10.50 10.20 -12.66
CA HIS A 110 9.39 11.05 -13.03
C HIS A 110 8.33 11.02 -11.91
N GLU A 111 8.21 12.12 -11.18
CA GLU A 111 7.18 12.25 -10.14
C GLU A 111 5.84 12.75 -10.70
N MET A 112 4.75 12.07 -10.35
CA MET A 112 3.40 12.59 -10.62
C MET A 112 2.99 13.54 -9.48
N LYS A 113 2.64 14.79 -9.80
CA LYS A 113 2.08 15.71 -8.82
C LYS A 113 0.59 15.42 -8.61
N ILE A 114 0.19 15.34 -7.34
CA ILE A 114 -1.21 15.22 -6.94
C ILE A 114 -1.85 16.60 -7.08
N LYS A 115 -2.79 16.73 -8.01
CA LYS A 115 -3.50 17.97 -8.31
C LYS A 115 -4.60 18.26 -7.29
N THR A 116 -5.21 17.24 -6.71
CA THR A 116 -6.27 17.39 -5.71
C THR A 116 -6.09 16.39 -4.56
N MET A 117 -5.57 16.87 -3.43
CA MET A 117 -5.48 16.04 -2.22
C MET A 117 -6.84 15.64 -1.68
N VAL A 118 -7.89 16.43 -1.91
CA VAL A 118 -9.26 16.06 -1.51
C VAL A 118 -9.74 14.87 -2.31
N GLY A 119 -9.60 14.90 -3.64
CA GLY A 119 -9.97 13.77 -4.49
C GLY A 119 -9.11 12.54 -4.24
N PHE A 120 -7.81 12.74 -4.02
CA PHE A 120 -6.89 11.65 -3.71
C PHE A 120 -7.21 11.01 -2.36
N LYS A 121 -7.54 11.81 -1.33
CA LYS A 121 -8.04 11.29 -0.06
C LYS A 121 -9.33 10.48 -0.26
N SER A 122 -10.31 11.00 -1.02
CA SER A 122 -11.56 10.28 -1.30
C SER A 122 -11.30 8.92 -1.96
N PHE A 123 -10.37 8.86 -2.93
CA PHE A 123 -9.93 7.59 -3.51
C PHE A 123 -9.39 6.64 -2.45
N ILE A 124 -8.42 7.07 -1.64
CA ILE A 124 -7.81 6.22 -0.60
C ILE A 124 -8.86 5.74 0.42
N THR A 125 -9.72 6.63 0.91
CA THR A 125 -10.81 6.27 1.82
C THR A 125 -11.75 5.24 1.19
N SER A 126 -12.02 5.35 -0.12
CA SER A 126 -12.94 4.41 -0.78
C SER A 126 -12.40 2.99 -0.94
N ILE A 127 -11.08 2.81 -0.95
CA ILE A 127 -10.45 1.49 -1.12
C ILE A 127 -10.04 0.85 0.20
N MET A 128 -9.80 1.64 1.24
CA MET A 128 -9.32 1.15 2.52
C MET A 128 -10.44 0.44 3.31
N PRO A 129 -10.12 -0.59 4.10
CA PRO A 129 -11.09 -1.19 5.02
C PRO A 129 -11.62 -0.16 6.02
N GLU A 130 -12.95 -0.09 6.17
CA GLU A 130 -13.65 0.77 7.12
C GLU A 130 -14.75 -0.01 7.86
N ASN A 131 -14.90 0.25 9.15
CA ASN A 131 -15.88 -0.41 10.01
C ASN A 131 -17.33 -0.14 9.57
N GLY A 132 -18.16 -1.18 9.61
CA GLY A 132 -19.59 -1.08 9.33
C GLY A 132 -19.96 -0.84 7.87
N VAL A 133 -18.97 -0.78 6.96
CA VAL A 133 -19.23 -0.64 5.52
C VAL A 133 -19.18 -2.02 4.88
N SER A 134 -20.37 -2.56 4.57
CA SER A 134 -20.47 -3.79 3.79
C SER A 134 -20.05 -3.52 2.35
N HIS A 135 -18.82 -3.90 2.01
CA HIS A 135 -18.33 -3.86 0.64
C HIS A 135 -18.66 -5.20 -0.04
N GLU A 136 -19.85 -5.31 -0.63
CA GLU A 136 -20.09 -6.43 -1.55
C GLU A 136 -19.09 -6.35 -2.71
N PRO A 137 -18.46 -7.47 -3.09
CA PRO A 137 -17.53 -7.45 -4.21
C PRO A 137 -18.33 -7.13 -5.47
N SER A 138 -18.12 -5.96 -6.06
CA SER A 138 -18.62 -5.73 -7.41
C SER A 138 -17.76 -6.58 -8.35
N SER A 139 -18.21 -7.79 -8.65
CA SER A 139 -17.50 -8.80 -9.44
C SER A 139 -17.15 -8.35 -10.87
N ASP A 140 -17.66 -7.18 -11.30
CA ASP A 140 -17.68 -6.80 -12.71
C ASP A 140 -16.80 -5.60 -13.04
N LYS A 141 -16.13 -4.98 -12.05
CA LYS A 141 -15.29 -3.80 -12.28
C LYS A 141 -13.83 -4.19 -12.38
N ARG A 142 -13.31 -4.23 -13.61
CA ARG A 142 -11.88 -4.29 -13.90
C ARG A 142 -11.33 -2.87 -13.98
N ALA A 143 -10.13 -2.65 -13.44
CA ALA A 143 -9.43 -1.40 -13.68
C ALA A 143 -8.94 -1.40 -15.13
N THR A 144 -9.31 -0.37 -15.88
CA THR A 144 -8.91 -0.23 -17.28
C THR A 144 -8.31 1.15 -17.51
N ALA A 145 -7.51 1.25 -18.57
CA ALA A 145 -6.99 2.52 -19.05
C ALA A 145 -7.45 2.76 -20.48
N ALA A 146 -8.17 3.86 -20.71
CA ALA A 146 -8.41 4.33 -22.07
C ALA A 146 -7.13 4.99 -22.59
N PHE A 147 -6.71 4.67 -23.80
CA PHE A 147 -5.56 5.32 -24.41
C PHE A 147 -5.89 5.91 -25.79
N SER A 148 -5.14 6.95 -26.13
CA SER A 148 -5.16 7.57 -27.45
C SER A 148 -3.74 7.88 -27.89
N ILE A 149 -3.46 7.68 -29.17
CA ILE A 149 -2.20 8.02 -29.81
C ILE A 149 -2.50 9.15 -30.78
N ASP A 150 -1.69 10.20 -30.72
CA ASP A 150 -1.83 11.32 -31.64
C ASP A 150 -1.53 10.93 -33.09
N SER A 151 -1.80 11.83 -34.04
CA SER A 151 -1.57 11.55 -35.46
C SER A 151 -0.10 11.37 -35.84
N THR A 152 0.85 11.69 -34.96
CA THR A 152 2.28 11.46 -35.21
C THR A 152 2.69 10.03 -34.83
N GLY A 153 1.89 9.34 -34.01
CA GLY A 153 2.23 8.02 -33.48
C GLY A 153 3.15 8.05 -32.26
N HIS A 154 3.78 9.20 -31.97
CA HIS A 154 4.82 9.32 -30.95
C HIS A 154 4.28 9.55 -29.54
N ASN A 155 3.11 10.17 -29.41
CA ASN A 155 2.56 10.57 -28.12
C ASN A 155 1.35 9.73 -27.78
N LEU A 156 1.46 8.95 -26.70
CA LEU A 156 0.34 8.20 -26.11
C LEU A 156 -0.18 8.94 -24.89
N THR A 157 -1.49 9.13 -24.81
CA THR A 157 -2.17 9.57 -23.59
C THR A 157 -2.98 8.42 -23.03
N MET A 158 -2.69 8.03 -21.80
CA MET A 158 -3.38 7.01 -21.01
C MET A 158 -4.20 7.69 -19.91
N ALA A 159 -5.49 7.38 -19.86
CA ALA A 159 -6.41 7.83 -18.82
C ALA A 159 -6.88 6.63 -18.00
N ILE A 160 -6.52 6.60 -16.73
CA ILE A 160 -6.86 5.53 -15.79
C ILE A 160 -7.97 6.02 -14.88
N ASP A 161 -9.09 5.29 -14.85
CA ASP A 161 -10.21 5.58 -13.94
C ASP A 161 -10.14 4.69 -12.69
N LEU A 162 -9.76 5.30 -11.56
CA LEU A 162 -9.63 4.63 -10.28
C LEU A 162 -10.98 4.35 -9.61
N SER A 163 -12.09 4.86 -10.15
CA SER A 163 -13.46 4.61 -9.63
C SER A 163 -13.89 3.15 -9.77
N ASN A 164 -13.12 2.36 -10.53
CA ASN A 164 -13.30 0.92 -10.73
C ASN A 164 -12.29 0.06 -9.96
N VAL A 165 -11.40 0.67 -9.17
CA VAL A 165 -10.55 -0.08 -8.24
C VAL A 165 -11.44 -0.58 -7.12
N ALA A 166 -11.43 -1.89 -6.92
CA ALA A 166 -12.25 -2.54 -5.92
C ALA A 166 -11.72 -2.32 -4.49
N ASN A 167 -12.66 -2.32 -3.55
CA ASN A 167 -12.36 -2.09 -2.14
C ASN A 167 -11.64 -3.28 -1.54
N ILE A 168 -10.71 -2.97 -0.63
CA ILE A 168 -9.95 -3.95 0.11
C ILE A 168 -10.79 -4.43 1.29
N LYS A 169 -10.74 -5.72 1.55
CA LYS A 169 -11.35 -6.33 2.72
C LYS A 169 -10.28 -6.77 3.69
N ALA A 170 -10.62 -6.68 4.96
CA ALA A 170 -9.73 -7.06 6.05
C ALA A 170 -10.59 -7.64 7.17
N THR A 171 -10.13 -8.76 7.73
CA THR A 171 -10.77 -9.40 8.89
C THR A 171 -9.68 -9.95 9.80
N THR A 172 -9.86 -9.82 11.10
CA THR A 172 -8.97 -10.46 12.06
C THR A 172 -9.15 -11.97 12.00
N LYS A 173 -8.04 -12.68 11.84
CA LYS A 173 -7.96 -14.15 11.85
C LYS A 173 -7.69 -14.65 13.27
N THR A 174 -6.69 -14.07 13.95
CA THR A 174 -6.34 -14.38 15.34
C THR A 174 -5.95 -13.12 16.10
N LEU A 175 -6.22 -13.14 17.39
CA LEU A 175 -5.71 -12.20 18.40
C LEU A 175 -5.22 -13.05 19.57
N GLU A 176 -3.94 -12.92 19.90
CA GLU A 176 -3.31 -13.62 21.01
C GLU A 176 -2.67 -12.61 21.95
N MET A 177 -2.81 -12.84 23.26
CA MET A 177 -2.22 -12.00 24.29
C MET A 177 -1.50 -12.89 25.30
N THR A 178 -0.19 -12.70 25.43
CA THR A 178 0.67 -13.46 26.35
C THR A 178 1.41 -12.50 27.26
N GLY A 179 1.02 -12.43 28.53
CA GLY A 179 1.48 -11.39 29.44
C GLY A 179 1.18 -9.99 28.89
N ALA A 180 2.22 -9.22 28.56
CA ALA A 180 2.10 -7.89 27.94
C ALA A 180 2.15 -7.92 26.41
N ALA A 181 2.49 -9.05 25.77
CA ALA A 181 2.60 -9.12 24.31
C ALA A 181 1.21 -9.23 23.65
N ILE A 182 1.06 -8.60 22.48
CA ILE A 182 -0.10 -8.71 21.60
C ILE A 182 0.35 -9.16 20.22
N ASP A 183 -0.28 -10.22 19.71
CA ASP A 183 -0.13 -10.69 18.35
C ASP A 183 -1.47 -10.65 17.62
N VAL A 184 -1.52 -10.00 16.46
CA VAL A 184 -2.71 -9.89 15.62
C VAL A 184 -2.40 -10.39 14.22
N VAL A 185 -3.16 -11.37 13.75
CA VAL A 185 -3.10 -11.81 12.35
C VAL A 185 -4.35 -11.35 11.64
N ILE A 186 -4.17 -10.62 10.54
CA ILE A 186 -5.24 -10.08 9.71
C ILE A 186 -5.21 -10.79 8.36
N THR A 187 -6.36 -11.29 7.91
CA THR A 187 -6.55 -11.73 6.53
C THR A 187 -7.02 -10.55 5.69
N MET A 188 -6.28 -10.26 4.63
CA MET A 188 -6.55 -9.19 3.68
C MET A 188 -6.96 -9.77 2.33
N MET A 189 -7.92 -9.14 1.65
CA MET A 189 -8.32 -9.47 0.29
C MET A 189 -8.39 -8.19 -0.55
N ASN A 190 -7.56 -8.12 -1.57
CA ASN A 190 -7.53 -7.05 -2.55
C ASN A 190 -7.84 -7.63 -3.95
N PRO A 191 -9.09 -7.54 -4.42
CA PRO A 191 -9.47 -8.14 -5.70
C PRO A 191 -9.01 -7.33 -6.92
N GLY A 192 -8.44 -6.13 -6.73
CA GLY A 192 -7.98 -5.26 -7.80
C GLY A 192 -6.46 -5.34 -8.03
N PRO A 193 -5.96 -4.67 -9.09
CA PRO A 193 -4.54 -4.65 -9.42
C PRO A 193 -3.73 -3.65 -8.59
N LEU A 194 -4.34 -3.00 -7.59
CA LEU A 194 -3.69 -1.92 -6.85
C LEU A 194 -2.63 -2.48 -5.89
N HIS A 195 -1.44 -1.87 -5.91
CA HIS A 195 -0.40 -2.07 -4.92
C HIS A 195 -0.12 -0.76 -4.16
N LEU A 196 -0.14 -0.81 -2.82
CA LEU A 196 0.30 0.28 -1.95
C LEU A 196 1.34 -0.25 -0.97
N ARG A 197 2.51 0.38 -0.92
CA ARG A 197 3.61 -0.06 -0.06
C ARG A 197 3.75 0.86 1.16
N PHE A 198 3.34 0.41 2.33
CA PHE A 198 3.57 1.15 3.59
C PHE A 198 4.85 0.72 4.29
N LYS A 199 5.47 -0.40 3.90
CA LYS A 199 6.60 -1.01 4.63
C LYS A 199 6.14 -1.31 6.06
N THR A 200 6.77 -0.74 7.08
CA THR A 200 6.33 -0.88 8.47
C THR A 200 5.21 0.12 8.80
N ALA A 201 4.09 -0.40 9.29
CA ALA A 201 2.96 0.39 9.77
C ALA A 201 2.67 0.10 11.24
N TYR A 202 2.12 1.10 11.92
CA TYR A 202 1.74 1.08 13.33
C TYR A 202 0.23 1.25 13.45
N PHE A 203 -0.35 0.50 14.38
CA PHE A 203 -1.77 0.44 14.62
C PHE A 203 -2.05 0.55 16.11
N ILE A 204 -3.22 1.09 16.45
CA ILE A 204 -3.70 1.17 17.82
C ILE A 204 -4.93 0.30 17.95
N LEU A 205 -4.89 -0.66 18.87
CA LEU A 205 -6.04 -1.48 19.25
C LEU A 205 -6.80 -0.76 20.36
N LYS A 206 -8.10 -0.48 20.15
CA LYS A 206 -8.93 0.26 21.10
C LYS A 206 -10.23 -0.45 21.39
N GLN A 207 -10.67 -0.39 22.64
CA GLN A 207 -12.02 -0.74 23.04
C GLN A 207 -12.74 0.50 23.57
N GLY A 208 -13.70 1.00 22.78
CA GLY A 208 -14.33 2.29 23.05
C GLY A 208 -13.29 3.41 23.07
N ASN A 209 -13.13 4.06 24.22
CA ASN A 209 -12.12 5.12 24.41
C ASN A 209 -10.81 4.61 25.04
N LYS A 210 -10.73 3.34 25.44
CA LYS A 210 -9.54 2.76 26.07
C LYS A 210 -8.62 2.21 24.99
N THR A 211 -7.34 2.56 25.05
CA THR A 211 -6.30 1.89 24.26
C THR A 211 -5.95 0.58 24.94
N ILE A 212 -6.03 -0.52 24.19
CA ILE A 212 -5.58 -1.83 24.65
C ILE A 212 -4.08 -1.96 24.47
N GLY A 213 -3.57 -1.53 23.32
CA GLY A 213 -2.15 -1.61 23.02
C GLY A 213 -1.81 -1.07 21.63
N MET A 214 -0.53 -1.12 21.32
CA MET A 214 0.01 -0.71 20.03
C MET A 214 0.68 -1.90 19.37
N VAL A 215 0.38 -2.12 18.09
CA VAL A 215 0.97 -3.20 17.30
C VAL A 215 1.55 -2.67 16.00
N SER A 216 2.55 -3.35 15.46
CA SER A 216 3.23 -2.95 14.24
C SER A 216 3.68 -4.15 13.42
N GLY A 217 3.89 -3.94 12.13
CA GLY A 217 4.35 -5.00 11.24
C GLY A 217 4.52 -4.52 9.81
N GLU A 218 4.98 -5.40 8.94
CA GLU A 218 5.01 -5.14 7.50
C GLU A 218 3.59 -5.09 6.94
N PHE A 219 3.21 -3.96 6.36
CA PHE A 219 1.89 -3.70 5.82
C PHE A 219 2.00 -3.22 4.38
N ASN A 220 1.79 -4.11 3.43
CA ASN A 220 1.69 -3.77 2.01
C ASN A 220 0.36 -4.28 1.48
N ILE A 221 -0.36 -3.44 0.75
CA ILE A 221 -1.53 -3.87 0.00
C ILE A 221 -1.01 -4.41 -1.33
N VAL A 222 -1.27 -5.69 -1.58
CA VAL A 222 -0.94 -6.40 -2.82
C VAL A 222 -2.19 -7.09 -3.36
N PRO A 223 -2.29 -7.38 -4.67
CA PRO A 223 -3.42 -8.12 -5.24
C PRO A 223 -3.56 -9.52 -4.65
N GLY A 224 -4.80 -9.99 -4.56
CA GLY A 224 -5.14 -11.30 -4.05
C GLY A 224 -5.39 -11.34 -2.55
N GLU A 225 -5.29 -12.55 -1.99
CA GLU A 225 -5.43 -12.83 -0.57
C GLU A 225 -4.06 -12.93 0.08
N PHE A 226 -3.88 -12.29 1.23
CA PHE A 226 -2.62 -12.32 1.97
C PHE A 226 -2.87 -12.11 3.47
N GLU A 227 -1.88 -12.48 4.29
CA GLU A 227 -1.93 -12.29 5.73
C GLU A 227 -0.96 -11.19 6.16
N VAL A 228 -1.38 -10.43 7.15
CA VAL A 228 -0.56 -9.43 7.84
C VAL A 228 -0.43 -9.87 9.27
N VAL A 229 0.82 -9.99 9.75
CA VAL A 229 1.14 -10.28 11.14
C VAL A 229 1.60 -8.98 11.79
N LEU A 230 0.95 -8.61 12.90
CA LEU A 230 1.26 -7.43 13.68
C LEU A 230 1.58 -7.85 15.11
N GLU A 231 2.68 -7.32 15.63
CA GLU A 231 3.19 -7.64 16.96
C GLU A 231 3.32 -6.35 17.77
N GLY A 232 3.15 -6.44 19.08
CA GLY A 232 3.34 -5.30 19.97
C GLY A 232 2.98 -5.59 21.40
N GLU A 233 2.58 -4.55 22.12
CA GLU A 233 2.43 -4.60 23.58
C GLU A 233 1.10 -3.99 24.04
N CYS A 234 0.53 -4.61 25.07
CA CYS A 234 -0.56 -4.09 25.88
C CYS A 234 -0.13 -2.85 26.65
N ASP A 235 -1.05 -1.92 26.82
CA ASP A 235 -0.91 -0.82 27.77
C ASP A 235 -0.88 -1.38 29.21
N GLU A 236 0.02 -0.88 30.06
CA GLU A 236 0.21 -1.36 31.44
C GLU A 236 -1.07 -1.31 32.28
N GLU A 237 -2.03 -0.44 31.94
CA GLU A 237 -3.31 -0.28 32.63
C GLU A 237 -4.38 -1.31 32.18
N ILE A 238 -4.02 -2.26 31.32
CA ILE A 238 -4.94 -3.28 30.78
C ILE A 238 -4.85 -4.57 31.58
N GLU A 239 -5.98 -4.91 32.20
CA GLU A 239 -6.23 -6.25 32.74
C GLU A 239 -6.77 -7.13 31.60
N VAL A 240 -5.88 -7.92 31.00
CA VAL A 240 -6.15 -8.73 29.79
C VAL A 240 -7.33 -9.70 30.01
N ASP A 241 -7.44 -10.27 31.21
CA ASP A 241 -8.52 -11.17 31.63
C ASP A 241 -9.91 -10.52 31.66
N LYS A 242 -9.98 -9.17 31.64
CA LYS A 242 -11.23 -8.40 31.62
C LYS A 242 -11.66 -7.96 30.23
N LEU A 243 -10.84 -8.20 29.20
CA LEU A 243 -11.17 -7.86 27.82
C LEU A 243 -12.26 -8.81 27.30
N ASN A 244 -13.30 -8.26 26.65
CA ASN A 244 -14.42 -8.99 26.06
C ASN A 244 -15.12 -8.15 24.98
N GLY A 245 -15.91 -8.76 24.11
CA GLY A 245 -16.66 -8.07 23.05
C GLY A 245 -15.79 -7.59 21.89
N THR A 246 -16.08 -6.43 21.32
CA THR A 246 -15.43 -5.94 20.10
C THR A 246 -14.47 -4.77 20.39
N ALA A 247 -13.26 -4.87 19.85
CA ALA A 247 -12.30 -3.79 19.73
C ALA A 247 -12.19 -3.30 18.28
N VAL A 248 -11.48 -2.19 18.09
CA VAL A 248 -11.18 -1.60 16.79
C VAL A 248 -9.66 -1.51 16.65
N LEU A 249 -9.12 -2.09 15.59
CA LEU A 249 -7.75 -1.89 15.17
C LEU A 249 -7.72 -0.78 14.13
N LYS A 250 -7.01 0.31 14.44
CA LYS A 250 -6.95 1.50 13.60
C LYS A 250 -5.53 1.83 13.21
N GLY A 251 -5.29 2.14 11.93
CA GLY A 251 -3.98 2.62 11.47
C GLY A 251 -3.62 3.97 12.09
N ASP A 252 -2.39 4.13 12.55
CA ASP A 252 -1.90 5.34 13.21
C ASP A 252 -0.82 6.06 12.39
N SER A 253 0.24 5.33 12.05
CA SER A 253 1.40 5.87 11.34
C SER A 253 2.10 4.79 10.52
N CYS A 254 2.99 5.19 9.61
CA CYS A 254 3.77 4.28 8.78
C CYS A 254 5.06 4.96 8.33
N CYS A 255 6.14 4.17 8.21
CA CYS A 255 7.50 4.61 7.91
C CYS A 255 8.04 5.72 8.85
N GLU A 256 9.35 5.80 9.01
CA GLU A 256 10.00 6.87 9.78
C GLU A 256 9.96 8.24 9.06
N GLU A 257 9.61 8.26 7.77
CA GLU A 257 9.54 9.49 6.99
C GLU A 257 8.20 10.22 7.15
N HIS A 258 8.16 11.16 8.10
CA HIS A 258 7.05 12.07 8.43
C HIS A 258 6.56 13.02 7.31
N SER A 259 6.98 12.80 6.07
CA SER A 259 6.76 13.70 4.93
C SER A 259 6.08 13.03 3.74
N THR A 260 5.29 11.98 3.97
CA THR A 260 4.60 11.21 2.92
C THR A 260 3.08 11.24 3.11
N TRP A 261 2.32 11.20 2.01
CA TRP A 261 0.86 11.10 2.12
C TRP A 261 0.42 9.73 2.65
N LEU A 262 1.29 8.72 2.64
CA LEU A 262 1.02 7.38 3.20
C LEU A 262 0.62 7.45 4.67
N GLN A 263 1.17 8.39 5.44
CA GLN A 263 0.79 8.58 6.86
C GLN A 263 -0.68 8.98 7.03
N TYR A 264 -1.27 9.64 6.04
CA TYR A 264 -2.70 9.95 6.05
C TYR A 264 -3.54 8.80 5.50
N ALA A 265 -2.98 8.03 4.57
CA ALA A 265 -3.62 6.87 3.98
C ALA A 265 -3.79 5.73 4.99
N ILE A 266 -2.74 5.41 5.77
CA ILE A 266 -2.81 4.35 6.78
C ILE A 266 -3.87 4.64 7.85
N ARG A 267 -4.10 5.91 8.17
CA ARG A 267 -5.15 6.35 9.11
C ARG A 267 -6.58 6.13 8.61
N GLN A 268 -6.75 5.78 7.34
CA GLN A 268 -8.06 5.38 6.81
C GLN A 268 -8.34 3.88 7.06
N PHE A 269 -7.33 3.09 7.46
CA PHE A 269 -7.52 1.69 7.79
C PHE A 269 -8.20 1.54 9.16
N GLU A 270 -9.30 0.80 9.18
CA GLU A 270 -10.01 0.45 10.40
C GLU A 270 -10.73 -0.90 10.25
N ILE A 271 -10.54 -1.80 11.22
CA ILE A 271 -11.27 -3.08 11.31
C ILE A 271 -11.75 -3.38 12.72
N GLU A 272 -12.83 -4.15 12.82
CA GLU A 272 -13.31 -4.73 14.06
C GLU A 272 -12.47 -5.97 14.41
N VAL A 273 -12.17 -6.10 15.70
CA VAL A 273 -11.44 -7.22 16.29
C VAL A 273 -12.30 -7.84 17.38
N ASP A 274 -12.58 -9.13 17.27
CA ASP A 274 -13.30 -9.87 18.29
C ASP A 274 -12.34 -10.22 19.45
N LEU A 275 -12.63 -9.72 20.65
CA LEU A 275 -11.88 -10.00 21.86
C LEU A 275 -12.38 -11.27 22.56
N ASP A 276 -13.61 -11.73 22.30
CA ASP A 276 -14.17 -12.92 22.96
C ASP A 276 -13.49 -14.22 22.49
N GLY A 277 -12.88 -14.19 21.29
CA GLY A 277 -12.08 -15.28 20.73
C GLY A 277 -10.58 -15.22 21.07
N THR A 278 -10.16 -14.28 21.92
CA THR A 278 -8.73 -14.06 22.24
C THR A 278 -8.16 -15.26 23.00
N VAL A 279 -6.99 -15.75 22.56
CA VAL A 279 -6.22 -16.71 23.34
C VAL A 279 -5.38 -15.93 24.35
N ILE A 280 -5.64 -16.15 25.63
CA ILE A 280 -4.92 -15.51 26.73
C ILE A 280 -4.07 -16.58 27.42
N ASP A 281 -2.74 -16.45 27.33
CA ASP A 281 -1.81 -17.25 28.13
C ASP A 281 -1.28 -16.40 29.28
N ILE A 282 -1.74 -16.71 30.48
CA ILE A 282 -1.27 -16.05 31.71
C ILE A 282 -0.04 -16.82 32.12
N GLU A 283 1.15 -16.24 31.95
CA GLU A 283 2.36 -16.78 32.57
C GLU A 283 2.13 -16.76 34.08
N ASP A 284 1.76 -17.90 34.65
CA ASP A 284 1.76 -18.11 36.09
C ASP A 284 3.18 -17.81 36.56
N GLU A 285 3.38 -16.65 37.21
CA GLU A 285 4.56 -16.35 38.00
C GLU A 285 4.70 -17.50 39.00
N LYS A 286 5.54 -18.49 38.67
CA LYS A 286 6.03 -19.43 39.66
C LYS A 286 6.88 -18.59 40.59
N GLU A 287 6.28 -18.17 41.70
CA GLU A 287 6.98 -17.72 42.90
C GLU A 287 8.06 -18.76 43.21
N GLY A 288 9.27 -18.47 42.72
CA GLY A 288 10.49 -19.17 43.08
C GLY A 288 10.79 -18.80 44.53
N ASP A 289 10.15 -19.54 45.43
CA ASP A 289 10.45 -19.59 46.85
C ASP A 289 11.82 -20.27 47.04
N ASP A 290 12.87 -19.63 46.52
CA ASP A 290 14.26 -20.01 46.72
C ASP A 290 14.72 -19.47 48.08
N ASN A 291 14.11 -20.04 49.13
CA ASN A 291 14.59 -20.01 50.49
C ASN A 291 15.92 -20.79 50.56
N TRP A 292 17.03 -20.15 50.18
CA TRP A 292 18.37 -20.61 50.49
C TRP A 292 18.74 -20.17 51.91
N ASP A 293 18.19 -20.91 52.87
CA ASP A 293 18.66 -20.89 54.25
C ASP A 293 20.14 -21.30 54.33
N GLU A 294 20.81 -20.61 55.24
CA GLU A 294 22.20 -20.74 55.66
C GLU A 294 22.63 -22.20 55.91
N ALA A 295 23.78 -22.57 55.36
CA ALA A 295 24.68 -23.53 55.99
C ALA A 295 26.09 -22.97 55.93
N GLY A 296 26.57 -22.51 57.10
CA GLY A 296 27.99 -22.41 57.37
C GLY A 296 28.64 -23.79 57.53
N GLU A 297 29.89 -23.77 57.95
CA GLU A 297 30.87 -24.88 58.04
C GLU A 297 31.68 -25.07 56.75
N ASP A 298 32.99 -25.24 56.75
CA ASP A 298 34.02 -25.15 57.78
C ASP A 298 35.37 -25.16 57.02
N ASP A 299 36.41 -24.70 57.71
CA ASP A 299 37.82 -24.79 57.31
C ASP A 299 38.24 -26.20 56.85
N GLU A 300 39.18 -26.29 55.89
CA GLU A 300 40.46 -27.01 56.04
C GLU A 300 41.24 -27.13 54.71
N ASP A 301 42.42 -26.50 54.73
CA ASP A 301 43.75 -27.00 54.36
C ASP A 301 44.10 -27.64 52.99
N GLU A 302 45.21 -27.09 52.48
CA GLU A 302 46.39 -27.75 51.90
C GLU A 302 46.21 -28.73 50.73
N SER A 303 46.77 -28.40 49.57
CA SER A 303 48.14 -28.79 49.21
C SER A 303 48.42 -28.70 47.70
N GLU A 304 49.70 -28.54 47.44
CA GLU A 304 50.42 -28.29 46.20
C GLU A 304 50.24 -29.36 45.10
N SER A 305 50.39 -28.96 43.84
CA SER A 305 51.42 -29.58 42.98
C SER A 305 51.62 -28.82 41.66
N GLU A 306 52.88 -28.47 41.44
CA GLU A 306 53.48 -28.06 40.18
C GLU A 306 53.47 -29.21 39.15
N SER A 307 53.39 -28.88 37.86
CA SER A 307 54.39 -29.31 36.86
C SER A 307 54.10 -28.69 35.48
N GLU A 308 55.11 -27.99 34.97
CA GLU A 308 55.39 -27.79 33.54
C GLU A 308 56.14 -29.00 32.95
#